data_AF-A0A831KMK7-F1
#
_entry.id   AF-A0A831KMK7-F1
#
_cell.length_a   1.000
_cell.length_b   1.000
_cell.length_c   1.000
_cell.angle_alpha   90.00
_cell.angle_beta   90.00
_cell.angle_gamma   90.00
#
_symmetry.space_group_name_H-M   'P 1'
#
loop_
_entity.id
_entity.type
_entity.pdbx_description
1 polymer ?
#
loop_
_entity_poly.entity_id
_entity_poly.type
_entity_poly.pdbx_seq_one_letter_code
_entity_poly.pdbx_strand_id
1 'polypeptide(L)' 'MTDLFNSILLGILQGVTEFLPVSSSGHLVLAQSILPGFSSPSAAFDILLHGGTLVAVIAYF' A
#
# COMPACT_ATOMS: atom_id res chain seq x y z
N MET A 1 -5.37 13.33 8.61
CA MET A 1 -4.32 13.63 7.63
C MET A 1 -3.40 12.42 7.65
N THR A 2 -3.00 11.88 6.51
CA THR A 2 -2.13 10.70 6.47
C THR A 2 -0.74 11.08 6.95
N ASP A 3 -0.33 10.53 8.09
CA ASP A 3 1.00 10.75 8.63
C ASP A 3 2.05 10.07 7.74
N LEU A 4 3.19 10.74 7.52
CA LEU A 4 4.29 10.22 6.68
C LEU A 4 4.72 8.82 7.11
N PHE A 5 4.72 8.56 8.42
CA PHE A 5 5.02 7.25 8.98
C PHE A 5 4.05 6.16 8.49
N ASN A 6 2.74 6.44 8.49
CA ASN A 6 1.72 5.49 8.01
C ASN A 6 1.86 5.26 6.50
N SER A 7 2.15 6.31 5.73
CA SER A 7 2.37 6.19 4.28
C SER A 7 3.59 5.32 3.95
N ILE A 8 4.70 5.47 4.69
CA ILE A 8 5.89 4.62 4.53
C ILE A 8 5.57 3.17 4.89
N LEU A 9 4.88 2.93 6.00
CA LEU A 9 4.52 1.59 6.45
C LEU A 9 3.63 0.86 5.43
N LEU A 10 2.58 1.53 4.93
CA LEU A 10 1.69 0.98 3.91
C LEU A 10 2.40 0.78 2.56
N GLY A 11 3.34 1.65 2.20
CA GLY A 11 4.19 1.48 1.03
C GLY A 11 5.09 0.25 1.11
N ILE A 12 5.71 0.01 2.26
CA ILE A 12 6.50 -1.21 2.51
C ILE A 12 5.59 -2.44 2.44
N LEU A 13 4.42 -2.41 3.09
CA LEU A 13 3.47 -3.51 3.07
C LEU A 13 3.03 -3.85 1.64
N GLN A 14 2.65 -2.85 0.83
CA GLN A 14 2.31 -3.04 -0.58
C GLN A 14 3.49 -3.63 -1.35
N GLY A 15 4.68 -3.03 -1.25
CA GLY A 15 5.86 -3.47 -1.99
C GLY A 15 6.26 -4.91 -1.69
N VAL A 16 6.11 -5.36 -0.45
CA VAL A 16 6.38 -6.75 -0.05
C VAL A 16 5.27 -7.70 -0.53
N THR A 17 4.00 -7.31 -0.39
CA THR A 17 2.87 -8.22 -0.63
C THR A 17 2.42 -8.29 -2.08
N GLU A 18 2.69 -7.29 -2.91
CA GLU A 18 2.23 -7.23 -4.31
C GLU A 18 2.83 -8.35 -5.17
N PHE A 19 4.09 -8.70 -4.93
CA PHE A 19 4.79 -9.74 -5.70
C PHE A 19 4.58 -11.14 -5.12
N LEU A 20 3.91 -11.26 -3.98
CA LEU A 20 3.60 -12.51 -3.32
C LEU A 20 2.14 -12.90 -3.60
N PRO A 21 1.82 -14.20 -3.77
CA PRO A 21 0.46 -14.67 -4.01
C PRO A 21 -0.36 -14.70 -2.71
N VAL A 22 -0.47 -13.55 -2.02
CA VAL A 22 -1.06 -13.41 -0.67
C VAL A 22 -2.15 -12.32 -0.59
N SER A 23 -2.54 -11.70 -1.70
CA SER A 23 -3.48 -10.57 -1.77
C SER A 23 -2.99 -9.31 -1.03
N SER A 24 -2.31 -8.43 -1.77
CA SER A 24 -1.84 -7.12 -1.28
C SER A 24 -2.99 -6.21 -0.82
N SER A 25 -4.07 -6.14 -1.60
CA SER A 25 -5.27 -5.35 -1.26
C SER A 25 -5.89 -5.74 0.08
N GLY A 26 -5.93 -7.05 0.39
CA GLY A 26 -6.44 -7.52 1.68
C GLY A 26 -5.59 -7.05 2.85
N HIS A 27 -4.27 -7.13 2.71
CA HIS A 27 -3.33 -6.65 3.72
C HIS A 27 -3.40 -5.12 3.89
N LEU A 28 -3.52 -4.36 2.79
CA LEU A 28 -3.69 -2.90 2.84
C LEU A 28 -4.96 -2.49 3.59
N VAL A 29 -6.11 -3.09 3.27
CA VAL A 29 -7.38 -2.77 3.95
C VAL A 29 -7.31 -3.08 5.45
N LEU A 30 -6.74 -4.24 5.80
CA LEU A 30 -6.55 -4.61 7.21
C LEU A 30 -5.63 -3.62 7.93
N ALA A 31 -4.48 -3.29 7.35
CA ALA A 31 -3.54 -2.34 7.95
C ALA A 31 -4.15 -0.95 8.11
N GLN A 32 -4.85 -0.44 7.10
CA GLN A 32 -5.55 0.86 7.17
C GLN A 32 -6.64 0.86 8.24
N SER A 33 -7.36 -0.25 8.43
CA SER A 33 -8.39 -0.35 9.47
C SER A 33 -7.85 -0.30 10.91
N ILE A 34 -6.57 -0.69 11.10
CA ILE A 34 -5.90 -0.74 12.41
C ILE A 34 -5.11 0.55 12.67
N LEU A 35 -4.63 1.22 11.61
CA LEU A 35 -3.83 2.43 11.72
C LEU A 35 -4.68 3.65 12.12
N PRO A 36 -4.31 4.36 13.20
CA PRO A 36 -5.01 5.57 13.58
C PRO A 36 -4.87 6.65 12.50
N GLY A 37 -5.98 7.31 12.17
CA GLY A 37 -6.02 8.37 11.14
C GLY A 37 -6.32 7.90 9.72
N PHE A 38 -6.42 6.59 9.47
CA PHE A 38 -6.87 5.98 8.21
C PHE A 38 -8.32 5.49 8.31
N SER A 39 -9.22 6.34 8.81
CA SER A 39 -10.64 6.00 9.04
C SER A 39 -11.44 5.76 7.74
N SER A 40 -10.85 6.01 6.57
CA SER A 40 -11.46 5.68 5.28
C SER A 40 -10.36 5.33 4.28
N PRO A 41 -10.30 4.07 3.80
CA PRO A 41 -9.39 3.68 2.74
C PRO A 41 -9.56 4.58 1.52
N SER A 42 -8.47 5.25 1.14
CA SER A 42 -8.46 6.13 -0.01
C SER A 42 -8.13 5.30 -1.25
N ALA A 43 -9.11 5.09 -2.12
CA ALA A 43 -8.89 4.39 -3.40
C ALA A 43 -7.75 5.04 -4.21
N ALA A 44 -7.62 6.37 -4.15
CA ALA A 44 -6.53 7.08 -4.80
C ALA A 44 -5.16 6.74 -4.19
N PHE A 45 -5.07 6.58 -2.86
CA PHE A 45 -3.84 6.18 -2.20
C PHE A 45 -3.43 4.75 -2.58
N ASP A 46 -4.38 3.82 -2.57
CA ASP A 46 -4.13 2.43 -2.95
C ASP A 46 -3.66 2.33 -4.42
N ILE A 47 -4.28 3.09 -5.32
CA ILE A 47 -3.87 3.17 -6.74
C ILE A 47 -2.43 3.69 -6.85
N LEU A 48 -2.05 4.72 -6.10
CA LEU A 48 -0.67 5.24 -6.11
C LEU A 48 0.34 4.22 -5.58
N LEU A 49 -0.02 3.44 -4.56
CA LEU A 49 0.81 2.36 -4.05
C LEU A 49 1.04 1.27 -5.11
N HIS A 50 -0.01 0.85 -5.83
CA HIS A 50 0.11 -0.09 -6.96
C HIS A 50 0.89 0.53 -8.13
N GLY A 51 0.76 1.84 -8.36
CA GLY A 51 1.59 2.57 -9.32
C GLY A 51 3.07 2.47 -8.98
N GLY A 52 3.43 2.56 -7.70
CA GLY A 52 4.81 2.36 -7.23
C GLY A 52 5.35 0.97 -7.52
N THR A 53 4.56 -0.09 -7.28
CA THR A 53 4.98 -1.46 -7.58
C THR A 53 5.06 -1.73 -9.08
N LEU A 54 4.15 -1.15 -9.89
CA LEU A 54 4.24 -1.19 -11.35
C LEU A 54 5.53 -0.54 -11.86
N VAL A 55 5.90 0.63 -11.32
CA VAL A 55 7.17 1.31 -11.66
C VAL A 55 8.36 0.43 -11.29
N ALA A 56 8.32 -0.25 -10.13
CA ALA A 56 9.39 -1.16 -9.72
C ALA A 56 9.55 -2.34 -10.72
N VAL A 57 8.45 -2.90 -11.22
CA VAL A 57 8.46 -3.94 -12.26
C VAL A 57 9.06 -3.41 -13.57
N ILE A 58 8.58 -2.25 -14.05
CA ILE A 58 9.09 -1.62 -15.29
C ILE A 58 10.58 -1.26 -15.18
N ALA A 59 11.06 -0.89 -13.99
CA ALA A 59 12.46 -0.55 -13.79
C ALA A 59 13.38 -1.77 -13.68
N TYR A 60 12.85 -2.91 -13.21
CA TYR A 60 13.63 -4.13 -13.01
C TYR A 60 13.73 -5.01 -14.27
N PHE A 61 12.65 -5.10 -15.06
CA PHE A 61 12.57 -5.90 -16.28
C PHE A 61 12.78 -5.06 -17.53
#